data_AF-A0A182HR80-F1
#
_entry.id   AF-A0A182HR80-F1
#
_cell.length_a   1.000
_cell.length_b   1.000
_cell.length_c   1.000
_cell.angle_alpha   90.00
_cell.angle_beta   90.00
_cell.angle_gamma   90.00
#
_symmetry.space_group_name_H-M   'P 1'
#
loop_
_entity.id
_entity.type
_entity.pdbx_description
1 polymer ?
#
loop_
_entity_poly.entity_id
_entity_poly.type
_entity_poly.pdbx_seq_one_letter_code
_entity_poly.pdbx_strand_id
1 'polypeptide(L)'
;MENKQDKSTILVNLSIEEKEKFFDSFDTVQTDCDGVLWTLHGVIIDVQFALRALRNSGKRVLFVSNNSVRTMKDYRAKLEGLAGHAVTDDDITYPVKTICWFLRENKFDALCYLIGSANIKDCLRHAGF
;
A
#
# COMPACT_ATOMS: atom_id res chain seq x y z
N MET A 1 -22.28 -26.03 12.45
CA MET A 1 -21.64 -24.97 11.64
C MET A 1 -20.16 -25.04 11.95
N GLU A 2 -19.36 -25.59 11.05
CA GLU A 2 -17.91 -25.73 11.28
C GLU A 2 -17.25 -24.35 11.22
N ASN A 3 -16.65 -23.93 12.33
CA ASN A 3 -15.70 -22.83 12.35
C ASN A 3 -14.49 -23.24 11.50
N LYS A 4 -14.47 -22.85 10.22
CA LYS A 4 -13.23 -22.78 9.44
C LYS A 4 -12.41 -21.63 10.00
N GLN A 5 -11.65 -21.93 11.05
CA GLN A 5 -10.54 -21.09 11.43
C GLN A 5 -9.51 -21.21 10.31
N ASP A 6 -9.43 -20.16 9.48
CA ASP A 6 -8.53 -20.12 8.34
C ASP A 6 -7.10 -20.25 8.88
N LYS A 7 -6.47 -21.41 8.66
CA LYS A 7 -5.12 -21.66 9.16
C LYS A 7 -4.17 -20.84 8.30
N SER A 8 -3.41 -19.95 8.94
CA SER A 8 -2.32 -19.22 8.27
C SER A 8 -1.38 -20.21 7.58
N THR A 9 -1.20 -20.03 6.28
CA THR A 9 -0.26 -20.85 5.51
C THR A 9 1.15 -20.40 5.82
N ILE A 10 1.96 -21.30 6.38
CA ILE A 10 3.38 -21.04 6.66
C ILE A 10 4.17 -21.34 5.39
N LEU A 11 4.40 -20.31 4.56
CA LEU A 11 5.02 -20.46 3.24
C LEU A 11 6.38 -21.17 3.28
N VAL A 12 7.17 -21.01 4.35
CA VAL A 12 8.49 -21.65 4.47
C VAL A 12 8.41 -23.18 4.48
N ASN A 13 7.31 -23.75 4.98
CA ASN A 13 7.12 -25.19 5.11
C ASN A 13 6.57 -25.86 3.83
N LEU A 14 6.16 -25.08 2.84
CA LEU A 14 5.64 -25.60 1.58
C LEU A 14 6.77 -26.12 0.68
N SER A 15 6.47 -27.16 -0.08
CA SER A 15 7.29 -27.59 -1.22
C SER A 15 7.38 -26.48 -2.29
N ILE A 16 8.30 -26.64 -3.25
CA ILE A 16 8.46 -25.67 -4.34
C ILE A 16 7.17 -25.59 -5.17
N GLU A 17 6.59 -26.74 -5.53
CA GLU A 17 5.35 -26.80 -6.31
C GLU A 17 4.16 -26.13 -5.59
N GLU A 18 4.06 -26.31 -4.26
CA GLU A 18 3.03 -25.64 -3.46
C GLU A 18 3.26 -24.12 -3.37
N LYS A 19 4.52 -23.67 -3.30
CA LYS A 19 4.87 -22.24 -3.33
C LYS A 19 4.52 -21.61 -4.66
N GLU A 20 4.83 -22.28 -5.76
CA GLU A 20 4.49 -21.82 -7.12
C GLU A 20 2.98 -21.74 -7.28
N LYS A 21 2.25 -22.80 -6.90
CA LYS A 21 0.78 -22.80 -6.95
C LYS A 21 0.15 -21.70 -6.09
N PHE A 22 0.68 -21.46 -4.88
CA PHE A 22 0.24 -20.36 -4.03
C PHE A 22 0.53 -19.01 -4.71
N PHE A 23 1.75 -18.83 -5.20
CA PHE A 23 2.18 -17.59 -5.85
C PHE A 23 1.33 -17.28 -7.10
N ASP A 24 0.95 -18.31 -7.86
CA ASP A 24 0.13 -18.17 -9.06
C ASP A 24 -1.37 -17.97 -8.77
N SER A 25 -1.80 -18.14 -7.52
CA SER A 25 -3.21 -18.01 -7.14
C SER A 25 -3.73 -16.56 -7.03
N PHE A 26 -2.85 -15.56 -7.18
CA PHE A 26 -3.20 -14.15 -7.09
C PHE A 26 -2.43 -13.30 -8.10
N ASP A 27 -3.05 -12.21 -8.58
CA ASP A 27 -2.44 -11.30 -9.54
C ASP A 27 -1.82 -10.06 -8.89
N THR A 28 -2.28 -9.71 -7.69
CA THR A 28 -1.94 -8.45 -7.03
C THR A 28 -1.36 -8.69 -5.65
N VAL A 29 -0.27 -7.98 -5.33
CA VAL A 29 0.32 -7.90 -4.01
C VAL A 29 0.10 -6.50 -3.47
N GLN A 30 -0.51 -6.41 -2.28
CA GLN A 30 -0.56 -5.18 -1.51
C GLN A 30 0.52 -5.25 -0.43
N THR A 31 1.36 -4.22 -0.37
CA THR A 31 2.47 -4.15 0.58
C THR A 31 2.36 -2.89 1.42
N ASP A 32 2.57 -3.03 2.73
CA ASP A 32 2.80 -1.89 3.60
C ASP A 32 4.14 -1.22 3.26
N CYS A 33 4.33 0.01 3.74
CA CYS A 33 5.48 0.84 3.46
C CYS A 33 6.44 0.90 4.64
N ASP A 34 6.01 1.51 5.75
CA ASP A 34 6.83 1.71 6.94
C ASP A 34 6.95 0.39 7.72
N GLY A 35 8.16 -0.12 7.92
CA GLY A 35 8.42 -1.43 8.54
C GLY A 35 8.49 -2.60 7.55
N VAL A 36 8.13 -2.39 6.28
CA VAL A 36 8.15 -3.43 5.23
C VAL A 36 9.10 -3.08 4.09
N LEU A 37 9.04 -1.84 3.57
CA LEU A 37 9.94 -1.37 2.52
C LEU A 37 11.13 -0.58 3.08
N TRP A 38 10.88 0.17 4.15
CA TRP A 38 11.90 0.95 4.84
C TRP A 38 11.57 1.07 6.32
N THR A 39 12.57 1.42 7.10
CA THR A 39 12.44 1.81 8.51
C THR A 39 12.90 3.26 8.69
N LEU A 40 12.93 3.73 9.94
CA LEU A 40 13.58 5.00 10.29
C LEU A 40 15.08 5.03 9.88
N HIS A 41 15.73 3.87 9.81
CA HIS A 41 17.16 3.73 9.51
C HIS A 41 17.46 3.61 8.02
N GLY A 42 16.44 3.63 7.15
CA GLY A 42 16.60 3.52 5.71
C GLY A 42 15.87 2.32 5.11
N VAL A 43 16.20 2.02 3.86
CA VAL A 43 15.58 0.98 3.05
C VAL A 43 15.92 -0.41 3.61
N ILE A 44 14.92 -1.30 3.67
CA ILE A 44 15.15 -2.68 4.08
C ILE A 44 15.96 -3.40 2.99
N ILE A 45 16.97 -4.17 3.42
CA ILE A 45 17.89 -4.87 2.53
C ILE A 45 17.10 -5.74 1.55
N ASP A 46 17.52 -5.70 0.28
CA ASP A 46 16.97 -6.46 -0.84
C ASP A 46 15.51 -6.20 -1.23
N VAL A 47 14.83 -5.21 -0.64
CA VAL A 47 13.44 -4.89 -0.99
C VAL A 47 13.26 -4.60 -2.48
N GLN A 48 14.24 -3.93 -3.10
CA GLN A 48 14.18 -3.62 -4.52
C GLN A 48 14.19 -4.89 -5.39
N PHE A 49 14.94 -5.92 -4.97
CA PHE A 49 14.95 -7.21 -5.67
C PHE A 49 13.60 -7.91 -5.50
N ALA A 50 13.01 -7.88 -4.31
CA ALA A 50 11.68 -8.45 -4.08
C ALA A 50 10.60 -7.77 -4.94
N LEU A 51 10.56 -6.43 -4.96
CA LEU A 51 9.61 -5.66 -5.77
C LEU A 51 9.78 -5.94 -7.27
N ARG A 52 11.03 -6.01 -7.76
CA ARG A 52 11.32 -6.37 -9.15
C ARG A 52 10.93 -7.80 -9.47
N ALA A 53 11.19 -8.75 -8.58
CA ALA A 53 10.82 -10.16 -8.77
C ALA A 53 9.30 -10.32 -8.90
N LEU A 54 8.52 -9.70 -7.99
CA LEU A 54 7.06 -9.72 -8.07
C LEU A 54 6.55 -9.21 -9.43
N ARG A 55 7.05 -8.06 -9.88
CA ARG A 55 6.64 -7.47 -11.15
C ARG A 55 7.09 -8.27 -12.36
N ASN A 56 8.33 -8.76 -12.38
CA ASN A 56 8.84 -9.59 -13.46
C ASN A 56 8.07 -10.90 -13.59
N SER A 57 7.49 -11.40 -12.49
CA SER A 57 6.57 -12.53 -12.50
C SER A 57 5.11 -12.16 -12.80
N GLY A 58 4.86 -10.96 -13.35
CA GLY A 58 3.54 -10.52 -13.78
C GLY A 58 2.62 -10.01 -12.67
N LYS A 59 3.08 -9.89 -11.42
CA LYS A 59 2.24 -9.40 -10.32
C LYS A 59 2.12 -7.88 -10.34
N ARG A 60 0.91 -7.36 -10.13
CA ARG A 60 0.69 -5.94 -9.81
C ARG A 60 1.08 -5.68 -8.36
N VAL A 61 1.87 -4.65 -8.10
CA VAL A 61 2.29 -4.29 -6.73
C VAL A 61 1.69 -2.95 -6.34
N LEU A 62 0.90 -2.95 -5.27
CA LEU A 62 0.25 -1.79 -4.68
C LEU A 62 0.85 -1.46 -3.32
N PHE A 63 1.07 -0.19 -3.08
CA PHE A 63 1.63 0.36 -1.84
C PHE A 63 0.50 0.90 -0.98
N VAL A 64 0.23 0.25 0.15
CA VAL A 64 -0.90 0.55 1.03
C VAL A 64 -0.37 0.91 2.40
N SER A 65 -0.49 2.17 2.80
CA SER A 65 0.05 2.65 4.07
C SER A 65 -1.04 3.29 4.93
N ASN A 66 -0.91 3.17 6.25
CA ASN A 66 -1.74 3.89 7.21
C ASN A 66 -1.08 5.21 7.71
N ASN A 67 0.10 5.56 7.20
CA ASN A 67 0.81 6.76 7.62
C ASN A 67 0.14 8.02 7.04
N SER A 68 -0.34 8.88 7.93
CA SER A 68 -1.14 10.06 7.62
C SER A 68 -0.33 11.36 7.55
N VAL A 69 0.99 11.27 7.72
CA VAL A 69 1.88 12.43 7.67
C VAL A 69 2.35 12.70 6.24
N ARG A 70 2.63 11.65 5.46
CA ARG A 70 3.23 11.76 4.12
C ARG A 70 2.24 12.22 3.06
N THR A 71 2.71 13.07 2.14
CA THR A 71 1.97 13.47 0.94
C THR A 71 2.12 12.39 -0.14
N MET A 72 1.25 12.41 -1.15
CA MET A 72 1.41 11.58 -2.35
C MET A 72 2.78 11.82 -3.04
N LYS A 73 3.22 13.08 -3.07
CA LYS A 73 4.54 13.46 -3.61
C LYS A 73 5.69 12.80 -2.84
N ASP A 74 5.59 12.75 -1.52
CA ASP A 74 6.60 12.10 -0.67
C ASP A 74 6.66 10.59 -0.94
N TYR A 75 5.49 9.94 -1.08
CA TYR A 75 5.43 8.52 -1.43
C TYR A 75 6.04 8.24 -2.79
N ARG A 76 5.65 8.98 -3.84
CA ARG A 76 6.24 8.84 -5.18
C ARG A 76 7.76 8.95 -5.14
N ALA A 77 8.27 10.02 -4.52
CA ALA A 77 9.71 10.26 -4.45
C ALA A 77 10.48 9.11 -3.78
N LYS A 78 9.93 8.53 -2.70
CA LYS A 78 10.55 7.37 -2.05
C LYS A 78 10.40 6.07 -2.86
N LEU A 79 9.25 5.87 -3.49
CA LEU A 79 8.90 4.60 -4.14
C LEU A 79 9.52 4.48 -5.53
N GLU A 80 9.62 5.55 -6.33
CA GLU A 80 10.20 5.49 -7.68
C GLU A 80 11.66 5.00 -7.65
N GLY A 81 12.45 5.48 -6.68
CA GLY A 81 13.84 5.03 -6.48
C GLY A 81 13.95 3.57 -6.03
N LEU A 82 12.92 3.02 -5.39
CA LEU A 82 12.90 1.64 -4.88
C LEU A 82 12.34 0.64 -5.88
N ALA A 83 11.28 1.03 -6.55
CA ALA A 83 10.51 0.15 -7.40
C ALA A 83 11.16 -0.01 -8.78
N GLY A 84 12.05 0.91 -9.17
CA GLY A 84 12.81 0.85 -10.43
C GLY A 84 11.95 1.13 -11.67
N HIS A 85 10.79 1.74 -11.50
CA HIS A 85 9.86 2.17 -12.55
C HIS A 85 9.04 3.37 -12.04
N ALA A 86 8.22 3.94 -12.93
CA ALA A 86 7.30 5.02 -12.59
C ALA A 86 6.17 4.51 -11.68
N VAL A 87 5.99 5.18 -10.55
CA VAL A 87 4.91 4.89 -9.59
C VAL A 87 3.78 5.88 -9.82
N THR A 88 2.59 5.36 -10.09
CA THR A 88 1.40 6.16 -10.38
C THR A 88 0.58 6.41 -9.12
N ASP A 89 -0.35 7.37 -9.18
CA ASP A 89 -1.25 7.64 -8.07
C ASP A 89 -2.12 6.43 -7.73
N ASP A 90 -2.44 5.59 -8.72
CA ASP A 90 -3.24 4.38 -8.55
C ASP A 90 -2.48 3.22 -7.91
N ASP A 91 -1.16 3.30 -7.87
CA ASP A 91 -0.33 2.32 -7.17
C ASP A 91 -0.27 2.58 -5.66
N ILE A 92 -0.69 3.76 -5.20
CA ILE A 92 -0.55 4.21 -3.80
C ILE A 92 -1.92 4.43 -3.17
N THR A 93 -2.12 3.83 -1.99
CA THR A 93 -3.27 4.10 -1.10
C THR A 93 -2.76 4.48 0.27
N TYR A 94 -3.25 5.61 0.77
CA TYR A 94 -2.88 6.16 2.08
C TYR A 94 -4.07 6.94 2.67
N PRO A 95 -4.08 7.27 3.98
CA PRO A 95 -5.31 7.62 4.68
C PRO A 95 -6.12 8.75 4.06
N VAL A 96 -5.48 9.87 3.69
CA VAL A 96 -6.23 11.02 3.14
C VAL A 96 -6.84 10.72 1.77
N LYS A 97 -6.20 9.88 0.94
CA LYS A 97 -6.79 9.42 -0.33
C LYS A 97 -8.08 8.63 -0.07
N THR A 98 -8.04 7.72 0.90
CA THR A 98 -9.20 6.90 1.29
C THR A 98 -10.29 7.74 1.96
N ILE A 99 -9.95 8.71 2.80
CA ILE A 99 -10.92 9.64 3.42
C ILE A 99 -11.59 10.48 2.34
N CYS A 100 -10.83 11.09 1.43
CA CYS A 100 -11.41 11.88 0.34
C CYS A 100 -12.34 11.02 -0.53
N TRP A 101 -11.95 9.78 -0.86
CA TRP A 101 -12.81 8.85 -1.57
C TRP A 101 -14.11 8.58 -0.79
N PHE A 102 -14.00 8.23 0.50
CA PHE A 102 -15.15 7.94 1.36
C PHE A 102 -16.13 9.12 1.45
N LEU A 103 -15.62 10.34 1.68
CA LEU A 103 -16.46 11.53 1.77
C LEU A 103 -17.19 11.82 0.45
N ARG A 104 -16.54 11.59 -0.71
CA ARG A 104 -17.16 11.73 -2.03
C ARG A 104 -18.27 10.71 -2.25
N GLU A 105 -17.99 9.43 -2.01
CA GLU A 105 -18.97 8.35 -2.19
C GLU A 105 -20.20 8.52 -1.30
N ASN A 106 -20.00 9.09 -0.10
CA ASN A 106 -21.09 9.37 0.83
C ASN A 106 -21.75 10.74 0.62
N LYS A 107 -21.39 11.48 -0.46
CA LYS A 107 -21.91 12.82 -0.78
C LYS A 107 -21.89 13.76 0.43
N PHE A 108 -20.77 13.74 1.15
CA PHE A 108 -20.62 14.53 2.37
C PHE A 108 -20.66 16.03 2.03
N ASP A 109 -21.57 16.76 2.69
CA ASP A 109 -21.81 18.19 2.51
C ASP A 109 -22.07 18.87 3.87
N ALA A 110 -21.09 18.80 4.76
CA ALA A 110 -21.15 19.38 6.09
C ALA A 110 -19.77 19.85 6.55
N LEU A 111 -19.68 20.43 7.76
CA LEU A 111 -18.41 20.87 8.32
C LEU A 111 -17.56 19.68 8.79
N CYS A 112 -16.31 19.60 8.31
CA CYS A 112 -15.31 18.67 8.81
C CYS A 112 -14.58 19.24 10.04
N TYR A 113 -14.71 18.60 11.20
CA TYR A 113 -13.78 18.83 12.32
C TYR A 113 -12.56 17.91 12.19
N LEU A 114 -11.40 18.48 11.90
CA LEU A 114 -10.19 17.72 11.62
C LEU A 114 -9.21 17.73 12.80
N ILE A 115 -8.82 16.53 13.23
CA ILE A 115 -7.64 16.29 14.06
C ILE A 115 -6.59 15.60 13.20
N GLY A 116 -5.57 16.33 12.76
CA GLY A 116 -4.58 15.78 11.83
C GLY A 116 -3.48 16.76 11.47
N SER A 117 -2.58 16.31 10.60
CA SER A 117 -1.49 17.13 10.08
C SER A 117 -1.99 18.19 9.10
N ALA A 118 -1.18 19.23 8.88
CA ALA A 118 -1.47 20.26 7.87
C ALA A 118 -1.66 19.64 6.47
N ASN A 119 -0.89 18.60 6.13
CA ASN A 119 -1.02 17.90 4.86
C ASN A 119 -2.44 17.30 4.66
N ILE A 120 -2.99 16.61 5.67
CA ILE A 120 -4.36 16.07 5.57
C ILE A 120 -5.36 17.21 5.35
N LYS A 121 -5.21 18.31 6.10
CA LYS A 121 -6.06 19.49 5.98
C LYS A 121 -6.05 20.06 4.56
N ASP A 122 -4.87 20.25 3.99
CA ASP A 122 -4.71 20.83 2.65
C ASP A 122 -5.27 19.89 1.58
N CYS A 123 -5.04 18.58 1.72
CA CYS A 123 -5.59 17.57 0.83
C CYS A 123 -7.13 17.52 0.86
N LEU A 124 -7.76 17.60 2.05
CA LEU A 124 -9.22 17.66 2.18
C LEU A 124 -9.79 18.92 1.54
N ARG A 125 -9.18 20.08 1.80
CA ARG A 125 -9.58 21.36 1.20
C ARG A 125 -9.48 21.34 -0.32
N HIS A 126 -8.37 20.83 -0.88
CA HIS A 126 -8.21 20.67 -2.32
C HIS A 126 -9.22 19.68 -2.92
N ALA A 127 -9.67 18.70 -2.13
CA ALA A 127 -10.68 17.74 -2.54
C ALA A 127 -12.12 18.28 -2.47
N GLY A 128 -12.33 19.46 -1.89
CA GLY A 128 -13.63 20.13 -1.75
C GLY A 128 -14.33 19.93 -0.40
N PHE A 129 -13.59 19.51 0.65
CA PHE A 129 -14.12 19.23 1.99
C PHE A 129 -13.66 20.21 3.08
#